data_AF-A0A7I7WNF0-F1
#
_entry.id   AF-A0A7I7WNF0-F1
#
_cell.length_a   1.000
_cell.length_b   1.000
_cell.length_c   1.000
_cell.angle_alpha   90.00
_cell.angle_beta   90.00
_cell.angle_gamma   90.00
#
_symmetry.space_group_name_H-M   'P 1'
#
loop_
_entity.id
_entity.type
_entity.pdbx_description
1 polymer ?
#
loop_
_entity_poly.entity_id
_entity_poly.type
_entity_poly.pdbx_seq_one_letter_code
_entity_poly.pdbx_strand_id
1 'polypeptide(L)'
;MTARAALLDHADRLLDGEYGLGARGPRIAALLARSVLEDWLDEQNASWVKQTYPYPTTRSKLVALGALKGTALGEQAKRAWHGLSLAVHRHAYELQPSVAEIRHLVGVARYLEEQ
;
A
#
# COMPACT_ATOMS: atom_id res chain seq x y z
N MET A 1 5.85 5.86 -16.67
CA MET A 1 5.33 5.24 -15.43
C MET A 1 6.54 4.78 -14.64
N THR A 2 6.72 5.25 -13.41
CA THR A 2 7.79 4.76 -12.53
C THR A 2 7.46 3.32 -12.12
N ALA A 3 8.40 2.40 -12.20
CA ALA A 3 8.18 1.01 -11.78
C ALA A 3 7.81 0.93 -10.29
N ARG A 4 6.98 -0.04 -9.90
CA ARG A 4 6.54 -0.24 -8.51
C ARG A 4 7.71 -0.42 -7.54
N ALA A 5 8.66 -1.31 -7.87
CA ALA A 5 9.90 -1.47 -7.12
C ALA A 5 10.63 -0.13 -6.88
N ALA A 6 10.73 0.72 -7.90
CA ALA A 6 11.38 2.03 -7.76
C ALA A 6 10.62 2.96 -6.80
N LEU A 7 9.29 2.90 -6.74
CA LEU A 7 8.51 3.66 -5.75
C LEU A 7 8.76 3.16 -4.32
N LEU A 8 8.89 1.85 -4.12
CA LEU A 8 9.25 1.27 -2.81
C LEU A 8 10.68 1.67 -2.40
N ASP A 9 11.63 1.69 -3.33
CA ASP A 9 12.99 2.14 -3.05
C ASP A 9 13.03 3.64 -2.69
N HIS A 10 12.15 4.46 -3.28
CA HIS A 10 12.00 5.86 -2.85
C HIS A 10 11.36 5.96 -1.46
N ALA A 11 10.42 5.06 -1.12
CA ALA A 11 9.85 4.99 0.22
C ALA A 11 10.92 4.66 1.27
N ASP A 12 11.83 3.73 0.97
CA ASP A 12 12.95 3.40 1.88
C ASP A 12 13.88 4.61 2.08
N ARG A 13 14.26 5.30 1.00
CA ARG A 13 15.08 6.52 1.08
C ARG A 13 14.42 7.67 1.86
N LEU A 14 13.09 7.79 1.76
CA LEU A 14 12.32 8.72 2.59
C LEU A 14 12.38 8.38 4.08
N LEU A 15 12.34 7.09 4.42
CA LEU A 15 12.42 6.61 5.79
C LEU A 15 13.83 6.74 6.38
N ASP A 16 14.86 6.67 5.54
CA ASP A 16 16.25 6.89 5.92
C ASP A 16 16.62 8.39 6.03
N GLY A 17 15.69 9.27 5.66
CA GLY A 17 15.83 10.72 5.83
C GLY A 17 16.60 11.42 4.71
N GLU A 18 16.86 10.75 3.59
CA GLU A 18 17.68 11.26 2.46
C GLU A 18 17.21 12.62 1.94
N TYR A 19 15.90 12.89 2.00
CA TYR A 19 15.28 14.11 1.46
C TYR A 19 15.06 15.22 2.51
N GLY A 20 15.47 15.02 3.77
CA GLY A 20 15.34 16.05 4.81
C GLY A 20 13.89 16.47 5.16
N LEU A 21 12.90 15.60 4.90
CA LEU A 21 11.47 15.93 5.06
C LEU A 21 10.95 15.82 6.51
N GLY A 22 11.81 15.40 7.45
CA GLY A 22 11.49 15.24 8.86
C GLY A 22 10.26 14.36 9.07
N ALA A 23 9.32 14.81 9.92
CA ALA A 23 8.09 14.07 10.24
C ALA A 23 7.15 13.81 9.05
N ARG A 24 7.38 14.43 7.88
CA ARG A 24 6.60 14.17 6.66
C ARG A 24 7.09 12.95 5.87
N GLY A 25 8.37 12.57 6.03
CA GLY A 25 8.98 11.44 5.32
C GLY A 25 8.17 10.14 5.43
N PRO A 26 7.84 9.67 6.65
CA PRO A 26 7.07 8.43 6.84
C PRO A 26 5.70 8.44 6.16
N ARG A 27 5.01 9.58 6.16
CA ARG A 27 3.70 9.68 5.49
C ARG A 27 3.79 9.59 3.98
N ILE A 28 4.82 10.20 3.40
CA ILE A 28 5.06 10.12 1.95
C ILE A 28 5.48 8.70 1.58
N ALA A 29 6.34 8.06 2.37
CA ALA A 29 6.69 6.64 2.18
C ALA A 29 5.45 5.73 2.24
N ALA A 30 4.55 5.97 3.19
CA ALA A 30 3.28 5.25 3.28
C ALA A 30 2.37 5.48 2.05
N LEU A 31 2.34 6.71 1.52
CA LEU A 31 1.60 7.03 0.29
C LEU A 31 2.15 6.26 -0.91
N LEU A 32 3.48 6.24 -1.09
CA LEU A 32 4.13 5.51 -2.18
C LEU A 32 3.85 4.00 -2.11
N ALA A 33 4.01 3.40 -0.92
CA ALA A 33 3.72 1.98 -0.72
C ALA A 33 2.24 1.65 -0.93
N ARG A 34 1.32 2.56 -0.54
CA ARG A 34 -0.10 2.40 -0.81
C ARG A 34 -0.41 2.41 -2.31
N SER A 35 0.20 3.34 -3.06
CA SER A 35 0.03 3.40 -4.52
C SER A 35 0.51 2.11 -5.20
N VAL A 36 1.65 1.57 -4.76
CA VAL A 36 2.16 0.28 -5.25
C VAL A 36 1.19 -0.86 -4.96
N LEU A 37 0.65 -0.92 -3.74
CA LEU A 37 -0.31 -1.95 -3.34
C LEU A 37 -1.63 -1.87 -4.11
N GLU A 38 -2.15 -0.65 -4.33
CA GLU A 38 -3.38 -0.43 -5.08
C GLU A 38 -3.21 -0.79 -6.56
N ASP A 39 -2.06 -0.46 -7.16
CA ASP A 39 -1.73 -0.82 -8.54
C ASP A 39 -1.57 -2.35 -8.70
N TRP A 40 -0.86 -3.02 -7.77
CA TRP A 40 -0.79 -4.49 -7.75
C TRP A 40 -2.17 -5.12 -7.58
N LEU A 41 -3.02 -4.56 -6.73
CA LEU A 41 -4.38 -5.05 -6.56
C LEU A 41 -5.19 -4.91 -7.85
N ASP A 42 -4.97 -3.84 -8.63
CA ASP A 42 -5.61 -3.67 -9.93
C ASP A 42 -5.19 -4.77 -10.92
N GLU A 43 -3.92 -5.13 -10.96
CA GLU A 43 -3.43 -6.28 -11.75
C GLU A 43 -4.05 -7.61 -11.31
N GLN A 44 -4.07 -7.89 -10.01
CA GLN A 44 -4.62 -9.15 -9.48
C GLN A 44 -6.11 -9.33 -9.81
N ASN A 45 -6.83 -8.22 -10.03
CA ASN A 45 -8.26 -8.23 -10.32
C ASN A 45 -8.59 -7.99 -11.80
N ALA A 46 -7.59 -7.76 -12.66
CA ALA A 46 -7.77 -7.39 -14.06
C ALA A 46 -8.58 -8.42 -14.88
N SER A 47 -8.49 -9.71 -14.53
CA SER A 47 -9.16 -10.80 -15.28
C SER A 47 -10.69 -10.77 -15.22
N TRP A 48 -11.26 -10.19 -14.15
CA TRP A 48 -12.69 -10.19 -13.92
C TRP A 48 -13.30 -8.78 -13.85
N VAL A 49 -12.48 -7.75 -13.63
CA VAL A 49 -12.93 -6.36 -13.69
C VAL A 49 -13.24 -5.98 -15.13
N LYS A 50 -14.54 -5.96 -15.47
CA LYS A 50 -15.04 -5.53 -16.78
C LYS A 50 -15.40 -4.04 -16.74
N GLN A 51 -15.19 -3.35 -17.86
CA GLN A 51 -15.58 -1.94 -18.04
C GLN A 51 -17.08 -1.68 -17.82
N THR A 52 -17.93 -2.72 -17.93
CA THR A 52 -19.38 -2.63 -17.78
C THR A 52 -19.84 -2.44 -16.33
N TYR A 53 -19.01 -2.77 -15.34
CA TYR A 53 -19.32 -2.52 -13.94
C TYR A 53 -18.67 -1.20 -13.47
N PRO A 54 -19.34 -0.42 -12.60
CA PRO A 54 -18.67 0.69 -11.92
C PRO A 54 -17.44 0.15 -11.20
N TYR A 55 -16.29 0.80 -11.44
CA TYR A 55 -14.97 0.42 -10.93
C TYR A 55 -15.06 -0.09 -9.48
N PRO A 56 -14.72 -1.36 -9.22
CA PRO A 56 -14.88 -1.91 -7.88
C PRO A 56 -14.00 -1.15 -6.90
N THR A 57 -14.53 -0.88 -5.72
CA THR A 57 -13.76 -0.23 -4.66
C THR A 57 -12.56 -1.09 -4.26
N THR A 58 -11.50 -0.46 -3.73
CA THR A 58 -10.32 -1.18 -3.21
C THR A 58 -10.71 -2.25 -2.18
N ARG A 59 -11.72 -1.97 -1.34
CA ARG A 59 -12.25 -2.96 -0.38
C ARG A 59 -12.86 -4.17 -1.08
N SER A 60 -13.64 -3.96 -2.14
CA SER A 60 -14.22 -5.04 -2.94
C SER A 60 -13.14 -5.90 -3.61
N LYS A 61 -12.11 -5.25 -4.17
CA LYS A 61 -10.95 -5.93 -4.77
C LYS A 61 -10.18 -6.79 -3.75
N LEU A 62 -10.02 -6.31 -2.50
CA LEU A 62 -9.40 -7.09 -1.42
C LEU A 62 -10.23 -8.31 -1.00
N VAL A 63 -11.56 -8.18 -0.95
CA VAL A 63 -12.45 -9.33 -0.68
C VAL A 63 -12.35 -10.37 -1.80
N ALA A 64 -12.37 -9.92 -3.06
CA ALA A 64 -12.22 -10.78 -4.22
C ALA A 64 -10.85 -11.49 -4.22
N LEU A 65 -9.76 -10.78 -3.90
CA LEU A 65 -8.43 -11.35 -3.76
C LEU A 65 -8.43 -12.52 -2.77
N GLY A 66 -9.01 -12.33 -1.58
CA GLY A 66 -9.11 -13.40 -0.58
C GLY A 66 -9.93 -14.60 -1.05
N ALA A 67 -11.03 -14.35 -1.76
CA ALA A 67 -11.89 -15.41 -2.28
C ALA A 67 -11.26 -16.20 -3.45
N LEU A 68 -10.48 -15.54 -4.31
CA LEU A 68 -9.95 -16.10 -5.56
C LEU A 68 -8.52 -16.64 -5.42
N LYS A 69 -7.69 -16.03 -4.57
CA LYS A 69 -6.26 -16.33 -4.43
C LYS A 69 -5.88 -16.88 -3.05
N GLY A 70 -6.83 -16.92 -2.11
CA GLY A 70 -6.66 -17.50 -0.78
C GLY A 70 -6.82 -16.47 0.34
N THR A 71 -7.45 -16.91 1.42
CA THR A 71 -7.84 -16.05 2.54
C THR A 71 -6.65 -15.42 3.26
N ALA A 72 -5.52 -16.13 3.37
CA ALA A 72 -4.30 -15.62 3.97
C ALA A 72 -3.73 -14.41 3.22
N LEU A 73 -3.63 -14.49 1.89
CA LEU A 73 -3.15 -13.40 1.04
C LEU A 73 -4.10 -12.20 1.10
N GLY A 74 -5.42 -12.45 1.01
CA GLY A 74 -6.43 -11.41 1.10
C GLY A 74 -6.39 -10.65 2.43
N GLU A 75 -6.27 -11.35 3.56
CA GLU A 75 -6.19 -10.71 4.87
C GLU A 75 -4.86 -9.96 5.09
N GLN A 76 -3.74 -10.47 4.57
CA GLN A 76 -2.46 -9.76 4.62
C GLN A 76 -2.52 -8.45 3.82
N ALA A 77 -3.00 -8.49 2.58
CA ALA A 77 -3.17 -7.31 1.74
C ALA A 77 -4.14 -6.30 2.37
N LYS A 78 -5.24 -6.77 2.98
CA LYS A 78 -6.22 -5.93 3.66
C LYS A 78 -5.63 -5.20 4.87
N ARG A 79 -4.85 -5.90 5.70
CA ARG A 79 -4.15 -5.28 6.85
C ARG A 79 -3.13 -4.26 6.39
N ALA A 80 -2.34 -4.58 5.38
CA ALA A 80 -1.36 -3.66 4.79
C ALA A 80 -2.04 -2.39 4.25
N TRP A 81 -3.07 -2.56 3.42
CA TRP A 81 -3.82 -1.44 2.83
C TRP A 81 -4.46 -0.57 3.91
N HIS A 82 -5.04 -1.17 4.95
CA HIS A 82 -5.65 -0.42 6.05
C HIS A 82 -4.61 0.37 6.84
N GLY A 83 -3.47 -0.25 7.20
CA GLY A 83 -2.39 0.41 7.93
C GLY A 83 -1.80 1.58 7.14
N LEU A 84 -1.53 1.39 5.85
CA LEU A 84 -1.05 2.44 4.95
C LEU A 84 -2.08 3.56 4.80
N SER A 85 -3.36 3.23 4.69
CA SER A 85 -4.44 4.23 4.61
C SER A 85 -4.52 5.09 5.88
N LEU A 86 -4.39 4.48 7.06
CA LEU A 86 -4.36 5.22 8.33
C LEU A 86 -3.14 6.13 8.44
N ALA A 87 -1.96 5.65 8.01
CA ALA A 87 -0.74 6.44 8.03
C ALA A 87 -0.84 7.72 7.17
N VAL A 88 -1.54 7.65 6.04
CA VAL A 88 -1.71 8.78 5.10
C VAL A 88 -2.76 9.79 5.58
N HIS A 89 -3.86 9.35 6.21
CA HIS A 89 -5.01 10.22 6.54
C HIS A 89 -5.06 10.74 7.99
N ARG A 90 -3.98 10.56 8.76
CA ARG A 90 -3.92 10.84 10.20
C ARG A 90 -4.20 12.33 10.55
N HIS A 91 -5.18 12.59 11.43
CA HIS A 91 -5.59 13.93 11.85
C HIS A 91 -4.55 14.63 12.75
N ALA A 92 -4.66 15.95 12.94
CA ALA A 92 -3.67 16.77 13.65
C ALA A 92 -3.46 16.40 15.13
N TYR A 93 -4.41 15.71 15.76
CA TYR A 93 -4.38 15.30 17.17
C TYR A 93 -3.98 13.82 17.37
N GLU A 94 -3.68 13.11 16.30
CA GLU A 94 -3.25 11.71 16.36
C GLU A 94 -1.71 11.63 16.29
N LEU A 95 -1.12 10.66 16.98
CA LEU A 95 0.32 10.41 16.93
C LEU A 95 0.76 10.10 15.50
N GLN A 96 1.95 10.61 15.13
CA GLN A 96 2.57 10.28 13.85
C GLN A 96 2.86 8.79 13.78
N PRO A 97 2.65 8.14 12.61
CA PRO A 97 3.13 6.79 12.44
C PRO A 97 4.66 6.79 12.58
N SER A 98 5.18 5.84 13.35
CA SER A 98 6.61 5.69 13.54
C SER A 98 7.28 5.22 12.25
N VAL A 99 8.56 5.55 12.09
CA VAL A 99 9.38 5.07 10.98
C VAL A 99 9.38 3.54 10.92
N ALA A 100 9.41 2.87 12.08
CA ALA A 100 9.41 1.41 12.17
C ALA A 100 8.10 0.79 11.65
N GLU A 101 6.94 1.36 12.01
CA GLU A 101 5.64 0.92 11.51
C GLU A 101 5.55 1.07 9.99
N ILE A 102 5.99 2.22 9.44
CA ILE A 102 5.96 2.43 7.99
C ILE A 102 6.94 1.51 7.29
N ARG A 103 8.15 1.30 7.82
CA ARG A 103 9.12 0.37 7.25
C ARG A 103 8.58 -1.06 7.19
N HIS A 104 7.86 -1.49 8.24
CA HIS A 104 7.16 -2.78 8.22
C HIS A 104 6.11 -2.85 7.10
N LEU A 105 5.27 -1.83 6.96
CA LEU A 105 4.23 -1.80 5.92
C LEU A 105 4.80 -1.72 4.49
N VAL A 106 5.89 -0.98 4.28
CA VAL A 106 6.64 -0.97 3.01
C VAL A 106 7.18 -2.37 2.69
N GLY A 107 7.75 -3.06 3.67
CA GLY A 107 8.21 -4.45 3.51
C GLY A 107 7.08 -5.41 3.15
N VAL A 108 5.90 -5.26 3.75
CA VAL A 108 4.72 -6.07 3.37
C VAL A 108 4.24 -5.75 1.95
N ALA A 109 4.22 -4.47 1.55
CA ALA A 109 3.86 -4.09 0.19
C ALA A 109 4.83 -4.69 -0.85
N ARG A 110 6.13 -4.69 -0.55
CA ARG A 110 7.17 -5.33 -1.38
C ARG A 110 6.93 -6.83 -1.52
N TYR A 111 6.71 -7.51 -0.39
CA TYR A 111 6.40 -8.94 -0.39
C TYR A 111 5.17 -9.28 -1.24
N LEU A 112 4.12 -8.45 -1.17
CA LEU A 112 2.90 -8.65 -1.94
C LEU A 112 3.09 -8.39 -3.44
N GLU A 113 3.88 -7.37 -3.81
CA GLU A 113 4.21 -7.07 -5.22
C GLU A 113 4.86 -8.29 -5.92
N GLU A 114 5.66 -9.06 -5.19
CA GLU A 114 6.37 -10.24 -5.68
C GLU A 114 5.46 -11.49 -5.83
N GLN A 115 4.19 -11.44 -5.41
CA GLN A 115 3.19 -12.52 -5.54
C GLN A 115 2.31 -12.37 -6.80
#